data_AF-A0A2J2HCL2-F1
#
_entry.id   AF-A0A2J2HCL2-F1
#
_cell.length_a   1.000
_cell.length_b   1.000
_cell.length_c   1.000
_cell.angle_alpha   90.00
_cell.angle_beta   90.00
_cell.angle_gamma   90.00
#
_symmetry.space_group_name_H-M   'P 1'
#
loop_
_entity.id
_entity.type
_entity.pdbx_description
1 polymer ?
#
loop_
_entity_poly.entity_id
_entity_poly.type
_entity_poly.pdbx_seq_one_letter_code
_entity_poly.pdbx_strand_id
1 'polypeptide(L)'
;MSIDIAKKVLEEWFSRRGLRLEYEGDRELVLIEGNNKIYVRISSEEFPTESYIIDELSATMKDRLKYNKAYIAFPRNARGLINGKLFRSHWVGVYLYDIANTLGDPDKAVEELIPSIPIQLQQGVGEGIERRISEIERELDDLKGSVEKLDVKSLMRDVSELKERLSKIENIVNDLANKVSKLESMGITTTITPSGGRESNVANELPDFLSNNPWIEVLKRRGGGNG
;
A
#
# COMPACT_ATOMS: atom_id res chain seq x y z
N MET A 1 -34.82 -34.19 13.49
CA MET A 1 -36.14 -33.53 13.56
C MET A 1 -36.22 -32.47 14.67
N SER A 2 -35.38 -32.52 15.72
CA SER A 2 -35.41 -31.54 16.82
C SER A 2 -34.69 -30.20 16.52
N ILE A 3 -33.56 -30.21 15.78
CA ILE A 3 -32.74 -29.01 15.51
C ILE A 3 -33.50 -27.95 14.69
N ASP A 4 -34.16 -28.36 13.61
CA ASP A 4 -34.86 -27.42 12.71
C ASP A 4 -36.03 -26.71 13.39
N ILE A 5 -36.68 -27.41 14.33
CA ILE A 5 -37.75 -26.83 15.14
C ILE A 5 -37.13 -25.84 16.14
N ALA A 6 -36.07 -26.24 16.85
CA ALA A 6 -35.35 -25.36 17.78
C ALA A 6 -34.84 -24.08 17.09
N LYS A 7 -34.32 -24.20 15.87
CA LYS A 7 -33.90 -23.06 15.03
C LYS A 7 -35.06 -22.09 14.79
N LYS A 8 -36.19 -22.59 14.31
CA LYS A 8 -37.38 -21.75 14.04
C LYS A 8 -37.86 -21.04 15.31
N VAL A 9 -37.91 -21.75 16.45
CA VAL A 9 -38.29 -21.14 17.74
C VAL A 9 -37.33 -20.02 18.13
N LEU A 10 -36.02 -20.26 18.03
CA LEU A 10 -34.99 -19.27 18.36
C LEU A 10 -35.04 -18.08 17.39
N GLU A 11 -35.15 -18.32 16.08
CA GLU A 11 -35.24 -17.30 15.05
C GLU A 11 -36.45 -16.39 15.24
N GLU A 12 -37.63 -16.97 15.51
CA GLU A 12 -38.85 -16.19 15.77
C GLU A 12 -38.69 -15.35 17.04
N TRP A 13 -38.13 -15.92 18.10
CA TRP A 13 -37.88 -15.20 19.36
C TRP A 13 -36.87 -14.06 19.19
N PHE A 14 -35.79 -14.28 18.43
CA PHE A 14 -34.81 -13.24 18.13
C PHE A 14 -35.38 -12.14 17.23
N SER A 15 -36.19 -12.50 16.23
CA SER A 15 -36.83 -11.56 15.31
C SER A 15 -37.78 -10.61 16.04
N ARG A 16 -38.55 -11.13 17.01
CA ARG A 16 -39.42 -10.31 17.87
C ARG A 16 -38.65 -9.30 18.72
N ARG A 17 -37.41 -9.61 19.08
CA ARG A 17 -36.50 -8.72 19.81
C ARG A 17 -35.72 -7.75 18.90
N GLY A 18 -35.97 -7.79 17.59
CA GLY A 18 -35.36 -6.89 16.61
C GLY A 18 -33.97 -7.31 16.13
N LEU A 19 -33.54 -8.54 16.42
CA LEU A 19 -32.31 -9.09 15.84
C LEU A 19 -32.60 -9.58 14.42
N ARG A 20 -31.66 -9.36 13.50
CA ARG A 20 -31.75 -9.82 12.11
C ARG A 20 -30.85 -11.04 11.89
N LEU A 21 -31.36 -12.07 11.24
CA LEU A 21 -30.57 -13.23 10.85
C LEU A 21 -29.65 -12.87 9.66
N GLU A 22 -28.34 -13.11 9.79
CA GLU A 22 -27.34 -12.93 8.73
C GLU A 22 -26.96 -14.26 8.08
N TYR A 23 -26.81 -15.32 8.89
CA TYR A 23 -26.41 -16.64 8.42
C TYR A 23 -27.06 -17.74 9.23
N GLU A 24 -27.53 -18.77 8.54
CA GLU A 24 -28.04 -20.01 9.10
C GLU A 24 -27.17 -21.18 8.62
N GLY A 25 -26.50 -21.85 9.56
CA GLY A 25 -25.75 -23.09 9.34
C GLY A 25 -26.52 -24.31 9.87
N ASP A 26 -25.89 -25.49 9.84
CA ASP A 26 -26.52 -26.74 10.30
C ASP A 26 -26.92 -26.71 11.79
N ARG A 27 -26.03 -26.20 12.65
CA ARG A 27 -26.27 -26.05 14.10
C ARG A 27 -25.99 -24.62 14.60
N GLU A 28 -25.98 -23.65 13.71
CA GLU A 28 -25.44 -22.33 13.99
C GLU A 28 -26.36 -21.26 13.42
N LEU A 29 -26.56 -20.18 14.19
CA LEU A 29 -27.25 -18.98 13.76
C LEU A 29 -26.34 -17.79 14.04
N VAL A 30 -26.18 -16.92 13.05
CA VAL A 30 -25.50 -15.64 13.21
C VAL A 30 -26.53 -14.53 13.08
N LEU A 31 -26.65 -13.73 14.12
CA LEU A 31 -27.58 -12.62 14.20
C LEU A 31 -26.85 -11.29 14.29
N ILE A 32 -27.47 -10.25 13.74
CA ILE A 32 -26.99 -8.87 13.81
C ILE A 32 -27.91 -8.08 14.75
N GLU A 33 -27.29 -7.47 15.76
CA GLU A 33 -27.90 -6.52 16.68
C GLU A 33 -27.18 -5.16 16.49
N GLY A 34 -27.68 -4.33 15.57
CA GLY A 34 -27.02 -3.09 15.19
C GLY A 34 -25.68 -3.34 14.50
N ASN A 35 -24.57 -2.99 15.15
CA ASN A 35 -23.20 -3.27 14.67
C ASN A 35 -22.57 -4.51 15.33
N ASN A 36 -23.30 -5.20 16.21
CA ASN A 36 -22.81 -6.40 16.88
C ASN A 36 -23.25 -7.66 16.13
N LYS A 37 -22.30 -8.56 15.88
CA LYS A 37 -22.57 -9.92 15.42
C LYS A 37 -22.66 -10.88 16.60
N ILE A 38 -23.72 -11.66 16.65
CA ILE A 38 -24.05 -12.60 17.71
C ILE A 38 -24.06 -13.99 17.12
N TYR A 39 -23.20 -14.87 17.62
CA TYR A 39 -23.18 -16.28 17.25
C TYR A 39 -23.96 -17.10 18.26
N VAL A 40 -24.85 -17.96 17.76
CA VAL A 40 -25.67 -18.85 18.57
C VAL A 40 -25.51 -20.27 18.03
N ARG A 41 -24.99 -21.17 18.86
CA ARG A 41 -24.88 -22.59 18.53
C ARG A 41 -26.03 -23.36 19.17
N ILE A 42 -26.68 -24.24 18.43
CA ILE A 42 -27.86 -24.98 18.88
C ILE A 42 -27.45 -26.41 19.19
N SER A 43 -27.63 -26.79 20.46
CA SER A 43 -27.53 -28.16 20.94
C SER A 43 -28.92 -28.78 20.93
N SER A 44 -29.06 -30.00 20.39
CA SER A 44 -30.36 -30.70 20.32
C SER A 44 -30.36 -32.07 20.99
N GLU A 45 -29.39 -32.35 21.84
CA GLU A 45 -29.30 -33.65 22.48
C GLU A 45 -30.43 -33.83 23.52
N GLU A 46 -31.21 -34.89 23.38
CA GLU A 46 -32.37 -35.19 24.25
C GLU A 46 -31.94 -35.57 25.67
N PHE A 47 -30.72 -36.09 25.83
CA PHE A 47 -30.11 -36.43 27.13
C PHE A 47 -28.69 -35.86 27.18
N PRO A 48 -28.55 -34.54 27.42
CA PRO A 48 -27.25 -33.90 27.47
C PRO A 48 -26.43 -34.52 28.60
N THR A 49 -25.17 -34.85 28.33
CA THR A 49 -24.20 -35.28 29.34
C THR A 49 -23.25 -34.11 29.64
N GLU A 50 -22.59 -34.09 30.80
CA GLU A 50 -21.58 -33.07 31.12
C GLU A 50 -20.48 -32.98 30.05
N SER A 51 -20.00 -34.13 29.54
CA SER A 51 -19.02 -34.18 28.45
C SER A 51 -19.52 -33.47 27.19
N TYR A 52 -20.78 -33.70 26.83
CA TYR A 52 -21.39 -33.08 25.66
C TYR A 52 -21.47 -31.55 25.79
N ILE A 53 -21.81 -31.04 26.97
CA ILE A 53 -21.84 -29.60 27.25
C ILE A 53 -20.44 -28.98 27.09
N ILE A 54 -19.40 -29.69 27.54
CA ILE A 54 -18.00 -29.27 27.38
C ILE A 54 -17.57 -29.29 25.91
N ASP A 55 -17.98 -30.31 25.15
CA ASP A 55 -17.68 -30.41 23.72
C ASP A 55 -18.37 -29.29 22.92
N GLU A 56 -19.64 -28.98 23.22
CA GLU A 56 -20.37 -27.88 22.60
C GLU A 56 -19.77 -26.51 22.98
N LEU A 57 -19.32 -26.35 24.23
CA LEU A 57 -18.56 -25.17 24.64
C LEU A 57 -17.26 -25.04 23.85
N SER A 58 -16.51 -26.13 23.73
CA SER A 58 -15.25 -26.17 22.99
C SER A 58 -15.44 -25.84 21.50
N ALA A 59 -16.51 -26.35 20.89
CA ALA A 59 -16.89 -26.02 19.52
C ALA A 59 -17.21 -24.53 19.37
N THR A 60 -18.03 -23.98 20.28
CA THR A 60 -18.41 -22.56 20.29
C THR A 60 -17.21 -21.64 20.47
N MET A 61 -16.23 -22.06 21.28
CA MET A 61 -15.01 -21.30 21.52
C MET A 61 -14.13 -21.15 20.28
N LYS A 62 -14.13 -22.10 19.35
CA LYS A 62 -13.33 -22.01 18.10
C LYS A 62 -13.72 -20.79 17.28
N ASP A 63 -15.01 -20.47 17.24
CA ASP A 63 -15.55 -19.37 16.45
C ASP A 63 -15.83 -18.11 17.27
N ARG A 64 -15.69 -18.18 18.62
CA ARG A 64 -15.93 -17.08 19.56
C ARG A 64 -15.28 -15.76 19.17
N LEU A 65 -14.05 -15.79 18.65
CA LEU A 65 -13.27 -14.59 18.32
C LEU A 65 -13.72 -13.89 17.03
N LYS A 66 -14.60 -14.51 16.24
CA LYS A 66 -15.15 -13.92 15.01
C LYS A 66 -16.41 -13.08 15.26
N TYR A 67 -17.02 -13.21 16.45
CA TYR A 67 -18.31 -12.62 16.79
C TYR A 67 -18.24 -11.81 18.10
N ASN A 68 -19.03 -10.73 18.21
CA ASN A 68 -19.03 -9.86 19.39
C ASN A 68 -19.56 -10.63 20.61
N LYS A 69 -20.63 -11.39 20.42
CA LYS A 69 -21.26 -12.24 21.45
C LYS A 69 -21.33 -13.67 20.95
N ALA A 70 -21.19 -14.63 21.87
CA ALA A 70 -21.42 -16.03 21.58
C ALA A 70 -22.34 -16.66 22.62
N TYR A 71 -23.25 -17.49 22.14
CA TYR A 71 -24.25 -18.18 22.93
C TYR A 71 -24.34 -19.64 22.51
N ILE A 72 -24.74 -20.48 23.47
CA ILE A 72 -25.18 -21.85 23.20
C ILE A 72 -26.63 -21.98 23.65
N ALA A 73 -27.47 -22.48 22.76
CA ALA A 73 -28.86 -22.79 23.03
C ALA A 73 -28.98 -24.28 23.38
N PHE A 74 -29.34 -24.58 24.63
CA PHE A 74 -29.59 -25.93 25.12
C PHE A 74 -31.08 -26.17 25.34
N PRO A 75 -31.55 -27.42 25.23
CA PRO A 75 -32.89 -27.77 25.65
C PRO A 75 -33.03 -27.60 27.17
N ARG A 76 -34.26 -27.32 27.64
CA ARG A 76 -34.54 -26.98 29.06
C ARG A 76 -34.13 -28.05 30.07
N ASN A 77 -34.10 -29.32 29.65
CA ASN A 77 -33.60 -30.47 30.42
C ASN A 77 -32.11 -30.35 30.81
N ALA A 78 -31.30 -29.59 30.06
CA ALA A 78 -29.87 -29.41 30.32
C ALA A 78 -29.58 -28.49 31.53
N ARG A 79 -30.58 -27.76 32.04
CA ARG A 79 -30.40 -26.74 33.08
C ARG A 79 -29.63 -27.24 34.30
N GLY A 80 -29.87 -28.49 34.72
CA GLY A 80 -29.21 -29.08 35.89
C GLY A 80 -27.72 -29.37 35.71
N LEU A 81 -27.25 -29.46 34.47
CA LEU A 81 -25.88 -29.83 34.12
C LEU A 81 -25.01 -28.62 33.72
N ILE A 82 -25.63 -27.45 33.53
CA ILE A 82 -24.91 -26.25 33.10
C ILE A 82 -24.16 -25.63 34.29
N ASN A 83 -22.83 -25.73 34.25
CA ASN A 83 -21.98 -25.08 35.24
C ASN A 83 -21.83 -23.58 34.93
N GLY A 84 -22.58 -22.74 35.66
CA GLY A 84 -22.57 -21.30 35.43
C GLY A 84 -21.20 -20.62 35.57
N LYS A 85 -20.27 -21.18 36.36
CA LYS A 85 -18.90 -20.64 36.46
C LYS A 85 -18.11 -20.91 35.19
N LEU A 86 -18.26 -22.08 34.59
CA LEU A 86 -17.56 -22.49 33.37
C LEU A 86 -17.92 -21.60 32.18
N PHE A 87 -19.22 -21.31 31.99
CA PHE A 87 -19.66 -20.47 30.89
C PHE A 87 -19.26 -19.00 31.07
N ARG A 88 -19.34 -18.49 32.30
CA ARG A 88 -18.90 -17.13 32.64
C ARG A 88 -17.40 -16.94 32.48
N SER A 89 -16.58 -17.93 32.85
CA SER A 89 -15.11 -17.83 32.68
C SER A 89 -14.70 -17.80 31.20
N HIS A 90 -15.50 -18.40 30.32
CA HIS A 90 -15.26 -18.42 28.87
C HIS A 90 -16.06 -17.35 28.10
N TRP A 91 -16.78 -16.46 28.79
CA TRP A 91 -17.56 -15.37 28.19
C TRP A 91 -18.59 -15.86 27.15
N VAL A 92 -19.12 -17.07 27.35
CA VAL A 92 -20.16 -17.68 26.50
C VAL A 92 -21.48 -17.62 27.26
N GLY A 93 -22.51 -17.07 26.59
CA GLY A 93 -23.86 -17.05 27.11
C GLY A 93 -24.59 -18.37 26.89
N VAL A 94 -25.67 -18.57 27.62
CA VAL A 94 -26.49 -19.78 27.51
C VAL A 94 -27.96 -19.42 27.41
N TYR A 95 -28.60 -19.88 26.34
CA TYR A 95 -30.05 -19.90 26.20
C TYR A 95 -30.58 -21.29 26.52
N LEU A 96 -31.75 -21.34 27.14
CA LEU A 96 -32.55 -22.53 27.30
C LEU A 96 -33.78 -22.40 26.40
N TYR A 97 -34.06 -23.39 25.58
CA TYR A 97 -35.27 -23.42 24.77
C TYR A 97 -36.17 -24.60 25.13
N ASP A 98 -37.46 -24.43 24.91
CA ASP A 98 -38.50 -25.40 25.19
C ASP A 98 -39.40 -25.59 23.96
N ILE A 99 -39.21 -26.72 23.27
CA ILE A 99 -40.00 -27.08 22.07
C ILE A 99 -41.42 -27.52 22.46
N ALA A 100 -41.65 -27.98 23.69
CA ALA A 100 -42.97 -28.45 24.12
C ALA A 100 -43.90 -27.28 24.48
N ASN A 101 -43.33 -26.19 24.99
CA ASN A 101 -44.09 -25.03 25.46
C ASN A 101 -44.42 -23.99 24.37
N THR A 102 -44.01 -24.25 23.12
CA THR A 102 -44.20 -23.33 21.99
C THR A 102 -45.68 -23.08 21.65
N LEU A 103 -46.59 -23.95 22.10
CA LEU A 103 -48.04 -23.79 21.91
C LEU A 103 -48.71 -22.81 22.90
N GLY A 104 -48.08 -22.46 24.03
CA GLY A 104 -48.70 -21.68 25.09
C GLY A 104 -48.32 -20.19 25.11
N ASP A 105 -47.03 -19.89 24.99
CA ASP A 105 -46.49 -18.53 25.05
C ASP A 105 -45.09 -18.48 24.39
N PRO A 106 -44.96 -17.93 23.17
CA PRO A 106 -43.69 -17.87 22.45
C PRO A 106 -42.61 -17.05 23.17
N ASP A 107 -42.98 -16.12 24.04
CA ASP A 107 -42.00 -15.30 24.78
C ASP A 107 -41.34 -16.10 25.92
N LYS A 108 -41.98 -17.19 26.36
CA LYS A 108 -41.43 -18.14 27.35
C LYS A 108 -40.78 -19.37 26.71
N ALA A 109 -40.80 -19.47 25.38
CA ALA A 109 -40.19 -20.60 24.68
C ALA A 109 -38.65 -20.59 24.80
N VAL A 110 -38.04 -19.42 25.05
CA VAL A 110 -36.59 -19.25 25.21
C VAL A 110 -36.29 -18.39 26.44
N GLU A 111 -35.41 -18.87 27.30
CA GLU A 111 -34.92 -18.20 28.52
C GLU A 111 -33.40 -17.98 28.43
N GLU A 112 -32.91 -16.79 28.75
CA GLU A 112 -31.48 -16.54 28.90
C GLU A 112 -31.03 -16.94 30.32
N LEU A 113 -30.31 -18.05 30.43
CA LEU A 113 -29.80 -18.53 31.72
C LEU A 113 -28.53 -17.79 32.12
N ILE A 114 -27.63 -17.57 31.17
CA ILE A 114 -26.33 -16.92 31.39
C ILE A 114 -26.14 -15.87 30.31
N PRO A 115 -25.96 -14.59 30.67
CA PRO A 115 -25.64 -13.57 29.68
C PRO A 115 -24.23 -13.76 29.13
N SER A 116 -24.09 -13.57 27.82
CA SER A 116 -22.75 -13.52 27.22
C SER A 116 -22.06 -12.20 27.58
N ILE A 117 -20.73 -12.23 27.69
CA ILE A 117 -19.93 -11.02 27.84
C ILE A 117 -19.48 -10.60 26.44
N PRO A 118 -19.87 -9.42 25.94
CA PRO A 118 -19.47 -8.96 24.61
C PRO A 118 -17.96 -8.71 24.59
N ILE A 119 -17.31 -9.14 23.51
CA ILE A 119 -15.93 -8.73 23.20
C ILE A 119 -15.99 -7.65 22.12
N GLN A 120 -15.12 -6.64 22.24
CA GLN A 120 -14.81 -5.78 21.11
C GLN A 120 -14.09 -6.67 20.09
N LEU A 121 -14.79 -7.03 19.02
CA LEU A 121 -14.09 -7.42 17.81
C LEU A 121 -13.28 -6.22 17.36
N GLN A 122 -12.02 -6.43 17.01
CA GLN A 122 -11.23 -5.43 16.29
C GLN A 122 -11.73 -5.29 14.83
N GLN A 123 -13.04 -5.12 14.65
CA GLN A 123 -13.69 -4.92 13.34
C GLN A 123 -13.21 -3.64 12.64
N GLY A 124 -12.46 -2.76 13.29
CA GLY A 124 -11.84 -1.60 12.66
C GLY A 124 -10.46 -1.84 12.05
N VAL A 125 -9.77 -2.93 12.41
CA VAL A 125 -8.40 -3.18 11.91
C VAL A 125 -8.45 -3.83 10.53
N GLY A 126 -9.40 -4.74 10.28
CA GLY A 126 -9.57 -5.41 8.99
C GLY A 126 -9.90 -4.43 7.85
N GLU A 127 -10.98 -3.65 7.98
CA GLU A 127 -11.34 -2.66 6.94
C GLU A 127 -10.28 -1.57 6.77
N GLY A 128 -9.64 -1.14 7.85
CA GLY A 128 -8.57 -0.14 7.79
C GLY A 128 -7.33 -0.68 7.07
N ILE A 129 -6.99 -1.95 7.31
CA ILE A 129 -5.89 -2.64 6.62
C ILE A 129 -6.26 -2.89 5.16
N GLU A 130 -7.47 -3.36 4.86
CA GLU A 130 -7.91 -3.59 3.47
C GLU A 130 -7.90 -2.30 2.65
N ARG A 131 -8.43 -1.20 3.19
CA ARG A 131 -8.36 0.12 2.53
C ARG A 131 -6.92 0.55 2.29
N ARG A 132 -6.04 0.34 3.27
CA ARG A 132 -4.62 0.70 3.17
C ARG A 132 -3.85 -0.19 2.20
N ILE A 133 -4.21 -1.47 2.10
CA ILE A 133 -3.69 -2.39 1.09
C ILE A 133 -4.12 -1.93 -0.30
N SER A 134 -5.41 -1.63 -0.51
CA SER A 134 -5.89 -1.12 -1.81
C SER A 134 -5.25 0.21 -2.20
N GLU A 135 -4.98 1.09 -1.23
CA GLU A 135 -4.30 2.36 -1.46
C GLU A 135 -2.82 2.14 -1.85
N ILE A 136 -2.12 1.24 -1.16
CA ILE A 136 -0.74 0.85 -1.50
C ILE A 136 -0.68 0.15 -2.86
N GLU A 137 -1.63 -0.72 -3.19
CA GLU A 137 -1.70 -1.39 -4.49
C GLU A 137 -1.87 -0.37 -5.63
N ARG A 138 -2.69 0.66 -5.42
CA ARG A 138 -2.88 1.74 -6.37
C ARG A 138 -1.61 2.59 -6.53
N GLU A 139 -0.96 2.96 -5.43
CA GLU A 139 0.32 3.68 -5.47
C GLU A 139 1.41 2.85 -6.17
N LEU A 140 1.43 1.54 -5.96
CA LEU A 140 2.38 0.63 -6.61
C LEU A 140 2.14 0.56 -8.12
N ASP A 141 0.87 0.51 -8.56
CA ASP A 141 0.52 0.49 -9.98
C ASP A 141 0.84 1.82 -10.67
N ASP A 142 0.58 2.94 -10.00
CA ASP A 142 0.96 4.29 -10.46
C ASP A 142 2.50 4.44 -10.56
N LEU A 143 3.23 3.92 -9.56
CA LEU A 143 4.70 3.93 -9.56
C LEU A 143 5.25 3.02 -10.67
N LYS A 144 4.68 1.84 -10.85
CA LYS A 144 5.04 0.91 -11.92
C LYS A 144 4.82 1.55 -13.28
N GLY A 145 3.66 2.18 -13.50
CA GLY A 145 3.37 2.92 -14.73
C GLY A 145 4.33 4.10 -14.94
N SER A 146 4.79 4.75 -13.86
CA SER A 146 5.79 5.83 -13.94
C SER A 146 7.18 5.30 -14.29
N VAL A 147 7.58 4.15 -13.76
CA VAL A 147 8.84 3.47 -14.09
C VAL A 147 8.82 2.93 -15.52
N GLU A 148 7.69 2.39 -15.99
CA GLU A 148 7.54 1.96 -17.39
C GLU A 148 7.59 3.13 -18.39
N LYS A 149 7.09 4.31 -17.99
CA LYS A 149 7.20 5.54 -18.79
C LYS A 149 8.62 6.09 -18.85
N LEU A 150 9.50 5.75 -17.89
CA LEU A 150 10.91 6.06 -18.01
C LEU A 150 11.50 5.14 -19.08
N ASP A 151 11.67 5.68 -20.28
CA ASP A 151 12.34 4.99 -21.38
C ASP A 151 13.85 4.91 -21.12
N VAL A 152 14.21 4.05 -20.15
CA VAL A 152 15.59 3.75 -19.77
C VAL A 152 16.39 3.26 -20.98
N LYS A 153 15.73 2.62 -21.96
CA LYS A 153 16.40 2.18 -23.19
C LYS A 153 16.80 3.35 -24.07
N SER A 154 15.92 4.35 -24.25
CA SER A 154 16.29 5.58 -24.95
C SER A 154 17.42 6.30 -24.23
N LEU A 155 17.33 6.42 -22.90
CA LEU A 155 18.37 7.09 -22.11
C LEU A 155 19.74 6.37 -22.21
N MET A 156 19.75 5.03 -22.18
CA MET A 156 20.97 4.24 -22.38
C MET A 156 21.55 4.41 -23.80
N ARG A 157 20.68 4.59 -24.79
CA ARG A 157 21.09 4.86 -26.18
C ARG A 157 21.75 6.23 -26.28
N ASP A 158 21.14 7.26 -25.69
CA ASP A 158 21.66 8.62 -25.69
C ASP A 158 22.99 8.71 -24.95
N VAL A 159 23.13 8.01 -23.81
CA VAL A 159 24.40 7.91 -23.07
C VAL A 159 25.48 7.21 -23.90
N SER A 160 25.13 6.13 -24.60
CA SER A 160 26.07 5.43 -25.49
C SER A 160 26.53 6.32 -26.65
N GLU A 161 25.60 7.06 -27.25
CA GLU A 161 25.91 8.01 -28.32
C GLU A 161 26.80 9.17 -27.83
N LEU A 162 26.50 9.73 -26.66
CA LEU A 162 27.33 10.76 -26.04
C LEU A 162 28.74 10.25 -25.78
N LYS A 163 28.89 9.01 -25.32
CA LYS A 163 30.19 8.37 -25.10
C LYS A 163 31.00 8.22 -26.40
N GLU A 164 30.34 7.82 -27.49
CA GLU A 164 30.99 7.75 -28.81
C GLU A 164 31.42 9.13 -29.31
N ARG A 165 30.55 10.14 -29.18
CA ARG A 165 30.87 11.52 -29.57
C ARG A 165 32.05 12.07 -28.76
N LEU A 166 32.08 11.80 -27.45
CA LEU A 166 33.19 12.20 -26.59
C LEU A 166 34.50 11.54 -27.02
N SER A 167 34.49 10.23 -27.29
CA SER A 167 35.68 9.52 -27.76
C SER A 167 36.20 10.06 -29.09
N LYS A 168 35.31 10.44 -30.02
CA LYS A 168 35.71 11.09 -31.27
C LYS A 168 36.36 12.45 -31.01
N ILE A 169 35.81 13.25 -30.10
CA ILE A 169 36.39 14.54 -29.72
C ILE A 169 37.76 14.35 -29.07
N GLU A 170 37.90 13.42 -28.13
CA GLU A 170 39.18 13.09 -27.49
C GLU A 170 40.24 12.71 -28.53
N ASN A 171 39.88 11.89 -29.52
CA ASN A 171 40.78 11.53 -30.62
C ASN A 171 41.18 12.73 -31.48
N ILE A 172 40.23 13.60 -31.83
CA ILE A 172 40.52 14.82 -32.61
C ILE A 172 41.42 15.77 -31.81
N VAL A 173 41.17 15.93 -30.51
CA VAL A 173 42.00 16.76 -29.62
C VAL A 173 43.41 16.20 -29.52
N ASN A 174 43.56 14.89 -29.34
CA ASN A 174 44.86 14.22 -29.31
C ASN A 174 45.60 14.36 -30.65
N ASP A 175 44.92 14.20 -31.77
CA ASP A 175 45.50 14.40 -33.11
C ASP A 175 45.91 15.85 -33.35
N LEU A 176 45.10 16.81 -32.90
CA LEU A 176 45.41 18.22 -33.00
C LEU A 176 46.61 18.59 -32.11
N ALA A 177 46.64 18.08 -30.87
CA ALA A 177 47.77 18.23 -29.96
C ALA A 177 49.06 17.68 -30.58
N ASN A 178 49.00 16.47 -31.16
CA ASN A 178 50.12 15.86 -31.86
C ASN A 178 50.57 16.67 -33.08
N LYS A 179 49.64 17.25 -33.84
CA LYS A 179 49.96 18.14 -34.98
C LYS A 179 50.60 19.45 -34.53
N VAL A 180 50.08 20.08 -33.47
CA VAL A 180 50.65 21.29 -32.88
C VAL A 180 52.06 21.02 -32.37
N SER A 181 52.27 19.94 -31.60
CA SER A 181 53.61 19.56 -31.13
C SER A 181 54.58 19.25 -32.28
N LYS A 182 54.11 18.66 -33.39
CA LYS A 182 54.93 18.49 -34.59
C LYS A 182 55.30 19.81 -35.24
N LEU A 183 54.36 20.76 -35.38
CA LEU A 183 54.62 22.09 -35.92
C LEU A 183 55.60 22.89 -35.05
N GLU A 184 55.46 22.79 -33.73
CA GLU A 184 56.40 23.36 -32.75
C GLU A 184 57.79 22.73 -32.92
N SER A 185 57.89 21.41 -33.08
CA SER A 185 59.17 20.69 -33.29
C SER A 185 59.82 20.98 -34.64
N MET A 186 59.04 21.35 -35.66
CA MET A 186 59.52 21.77 -36.98
C MET A 186 59.99 23.24 -36.99
N GLY A 187 59.97 23.92 -35.85
CA GLY A 187 60.49 25.29 -35.72
C GLY A 187 59.61 26.35 -36.37
N ILE A 188 58.33 26.05 -36.68
CA ILE A 188 57.35 27.07 -37.06
C ILE A 188 56.91 27.78 -35.78
N THR A 189 57.82 28.54 -35.20
CA THR A 189 57.47 29.66 -34.34
C THR A 189 57.00 30.75 -35.28
N THR A 190 55.69 31.02 -35.31
CA THR A 190 55.23 32.34 -35.75
C THR A 190 55.67 33.31 -34.67
N THR A 191 56.93 33.71 -34.74
CA THR A 191 57.48 34.80 -33.94
C THR A 191 56.77 36.05 -34.43
N ILE A 192 55.70 36.46 -33.75
CA ILE A 192 55.32 37.87 -33.73
C ILE A 192 56.40 38.54 -32.87
N THR A 193 57.53 38.84 -33.50
CA THR A 193 58.58 39.65 -32.90
C THR A 193 58.04 41.07 -32.79
N PRO A 194 57.93 41.68 -31.59
CA PRO A 194 57.85 43.13 -31.53
C PRO A 194 59.21 43.65 -31.98
N SER A 195 59.30 44.11 -33.23
CA SER A 195 60.46 44.83 -33.73
C SER A 195 60.52 46.19 -33.03
N GLY A 196 61.17 46.20 -31.87
CA GLY A 196 61.64 47.41 -31.22
C GLY A 196 63.01 47.78 -31.78
N GLY A 197 63.08 48.96 -32.40
CA GLY A 197 64.30 49.77 -32.46
C GLY A 197 65.31 49.40 -33.53
N ARG A 198 65.01 49.74 -34.79
CA ARG A 198 66.03 50.24 -35.71
C ARG A 198 65.45 51.41 -36.49
N GLU A 199 65.91 52.61 -36.13
CA GLU A 199 65.70 53.82 -36.90
C GLU A 199 66.25 53.59 -38.31
N SER A 200 65.34 53.47 -39.28
CA SER A 200 65.66 53.65 -40.69
C SER A 200 64.56 54.50 -41.29
N ASN A 201 64.90 55.79 -41.49
CA ASN A 201 64.22 56.74 -42.36
C ASN A 201 63.87 56.07 -43.70
N VAL A 202 62.64 55.59 -43.85
CA VAL A 202 62.06 55.22 -45.14
C VAL A 202 60.61 55.70 -45.13
N ALA A 203 60.28 56.40 -46.21
CA ALA A 203 59.07 57.19 -46.38
C ALA A 203 57.76 56.45 -46.06
N ASN A 204 56.86 57.24 -45.48
CA ASN A 204 55.42 57.17 -45.24
C ASN A 204 54.48 56.38 -46.20
N GLU A 205 54.88 55.29 -46.85
CA GLU A 205 53.97 54.48 -47.67
C GLU A 205 53.62 53.16 -46.96
N LEU A 206 52.33 53.01 -46.62
CA LEU A 206 51.80 51.74 -46.13
C LEU A 206 51.84 50.70 -47.26
N PRO A 207 52.18 49.44 -46.97
CA PRO A 207 52.09 48.34 -47.93
C PRO A 207 50.68 48.22 -48.56
N ASP A 208 50.61 47.85 -49.85
CA ASP A 208 49.39 47.81 -50.67
C ASP A 208 48.23 46.97 -50.11
N PHE A 209 48.49 46.02 -49.21
CA PHE A 209 47.44 45.21 -48.57
C PHE A 209 46.80 45.89 -47.35
N LEU A 210 47.39 46.96 -46.82
CA LEU A 210 46.88 47.73 -45.69
C LEU A 210 46.21 49.05 -46.11
N SER A 211 46.38 49.48 -47.36
CA SER A 211 45.80 50.71 -47.89
C SER A 211 44.26 50.66 -47.98
N ASN A 212 43.70 49.48 -48.26
CA ASN A 212 42.26 49.27 -48.46
C ASN A 212 41.54 48.62 -47.26
N ASN A 213 42.08 48.75 -46.04
CA ASN A 213 41.43 48.22 -44.85
C ASN A 213 40.60 49.31 -44.12
N PRO A 214 39.25 49.25 -44.17
CA PRO A 214 38.37 50.28 -43.59
C PRO A 214 38.48 50.39 -42.07
N TRP A 215 39.11 49.41 -41.40
CA TRP A 215 39.33 49.43 -39.96
C TRP A 215 40.58 50.20 -39.53
N ILE A 216 41.50 50.50 -40.46
CA ILE A 216 42.75 51.22 -40.13
C ILE A 216 42.47 52.65 -39.66
N GLU A 217 41.53 53.35 -40.29
CA GLU A 217 41.15 54.70 -39.83
C GLU A 217 40.51 54.66 -38.44
N VAL A 218 39.66 53.66 -38.19
CA VAL A 218 39.00 53.47 -36.89
C VAL A 218 40.03 53.17 -35.79
N LEU A 219 41.04 52.35 -36.10
CA LEU A 219 42.11 52.00 -35.18
C LEU A 219 43.06 53.18 -34.92
N LYS A 220 43.44 53.94 -35.95
CA LYS A 220 44.23 55.18 -35.79
C LYS A 220 43.53 56.17 -34.86
N ARG A 221 42.21 56.31 -34.99
CA ARG A 221 41.42 57.23 -34.16
C ARG A 221 41.29 56.77 -32.71
N ARG A 222 41.32 55.46 -32.45
CA ARG A 222 41.16 54.88 -31.10
C ARG A 222 42.48 54.74 -30.33
N GLY A 223 43.61 54.55 -31.03
CA GLY A 223 44.94 54.40 -30.42
C GLY A 223 45.66 55.70 -30.06
N GLY A 224 45.19 56.85 -30.56
CA GLY A 224 45.79 58.18 -30.29
C GLY A 224 45.21 58.94 -29.09
N GLY A 225 44.32 58.31 -28.30
CA GLY A 225 43.64 58.93 -27.17
C GLY A 225 44.09 58.36 -25.82
N ASN A 226 45.07 59.02 -25.21
CA ASN A 226 45.51 58.95 -23.80
C ASN A 226 45.86 57.58 -23.18
N GLY A 227 47.17 57.43 -22.95
CA GLY A 227 47.84 56.48 -22.08
C GLY A 227 49.34 56.71 -22.20
#